data_AF-A0A8E2BAW6-F1
#
_entry.id   AF-A0A8E2BAW6-F1
#
_cell.length_a   1.000
_cell.length_b   1.000
_cell.length_c   1.000
_cell.angle_alpha   90.00
_cell.angle_beta   90.00
_cell.angle_gamma   90.00
#
_symmetry.space_group_name_H-M   'P 1'
#
loop_
_entity.id
_entity.type
_entity.pdbx_description
1 polymer ?
#
loop_
_entity_poly.entity_id
_entity_poly.type
_entity_poly.pdbx_seq_one_letter_code
_entity_poly.pdbx_strand_id
1 'polypeptide(L)' 'MGDSQVRYAITNLLAIADNVLVINVLQTPTDHDGNPVEGARSFTIYIAAPMSDGWKIVAGQNGFLPDGVES' A
#
# COMPACT_ATOMS: atom_id res chain seq x y z
N MET A 1 -5.17 -20.87 11.56
CA MET A 1 -4.80 -19.67 10.77
C MET A 1 -5.03 -20.06 9.32
N GLY A 2 -6.24 -19.85 8.82
CA GLY A 2 -6.59 -20.21 7.44
C GLY A 2 -5.92 -19.25 6.44
N ASP A 3 -5.73 -19.72 5.22
CA ASP A 3 -5.09 -19.03 4.09
C ASP A 3 -5.69 -17.64 3.84
N SER A 4 -5.21 -16.63 4.56
CA SER A 4 -5.53 -15.23 4.28
C SER A 4 -4.39 -14.63 3.48
N GLN A 5 -4.74 -14.05 2.35
CA GLN A 5 -3.85 -13.31 1.47
C GLN A 5 -4.07 -11.81 1.68
N VAL A 6 -3.25 -10.98 1.04
CA VAL A 6 -3.41 -9.52 1.05
C VAL A 6 -3.46 -9.01 -0.38
N ARG A 7 -4.53 -8.29 -0.70
CA ARG A 7 -4.64 -7.52 -1.93
C ARG A 7 -4.11 -6.11 -1.72
N TYR A 8 -3.25 -5.68 -2.63
CA TYR A 8 -2.65 -4.34 -2.64
C TYR A 8 -3.30 -3.51 -3.74
N ALA A 9 -3.72 -2.29 -3.41
CA ALA A 9 -4.26 -1.33 -4.37
C ALA A 9 -3.52 -0.01 -4.23
N ILE A 10 -2.98 0.53 -5.33
CA ILE A 10 -2.47 1.90 -5.36
C ILE A 10 -3.69 2.82 -5.34
N THR A 11 -3.87 3.55 -4.25
CA THR A 11 -5.02 4.46 -4.08
C THR A 11 -4.69 5.89 -4.48
N ASN A 12 -3.42 6.29 -4.41
CA ASN A 12 -2.96 7.60 -4.86
C ASN A 12 -1.52 7.56 -5.36
N LEU A 13 -1.24 8.41 -6.36
CA LEU A 13 0.09 8.70 -6.88
C LEU A 13 0.24 10.23 -6.96
N LEU A 14 1.19 10.79 -6.21
CA LEU A 14 1.41 12.23 -6.16
C LEU A 14 2.87 12.56 -6.44
N ALA A 15 3.12 13.31 -7.50
CA ALA A 15 4.44 13.92 -7.73
C ALA A 15 4.64 15.09 -6.76
N ILE A 16 5.72 15.04 -5.97
CA ILE A 16 6.03 16.07 -4.96
C ILE A 16 7.29 16.88 -5.30
N ALA A 17 8.11 16.40 -6.23
CA ALA A 17 9.24 17.09 -6.83
C ALA A 17 9.61 16.42 -8.16
N ASP A 18 10.57 16.99 -8.88
CA ASP A 18 11.10 16.39 -10.10
C ASP A 18 11.61 14.97 -9.84
N ASN A 19 10.96 14.00 -10.50
CA ASN A 19 11.24 12.58 -10.34
C ASN A 19 11.07 12.03 -8.90
N VAL A 20 10.20 12.63 -8.08
CA VAL A 20 9.85 12.08 -6.75
C VAL A 20 8.34 11.87 -6.65
N LEU A 21 7.94 10.64 -6.34
CA LEU A 21 6.54 10.23 -6.21
C LEU A 21 6.23 9.75 -4.79
N VAL A 22 5.11 10.20 -4.24
CA VAL A 22 4.43 9.56 -3.10
C VAL A 22 3.43 8.56 -3.66
N ILE A 23 3.45 7.34 -3.13
CA ILE A 23 2.58 6.23 -3.54
C ILE A 23 1.83 5.75 -2.30
N ASN A 24 0.51 5.92 -2.29
CA ASN A 24 -0.34 5.35 -1.24
C ASN A 24 -0.87 3.99 -1.71
N VAL A 25 -0.68 2.99 -0.87
CA VAL A 25 -1.13 1.61 -1.11
C VAL A 25 -2.06 1.19 0.01
N LEU A 26 -3.27 0.77 -0.34
CA LEU A 26 -4.19 0.10 0.58
C LEU A 26 -3.96 -1.40 0.54
N GLN A 27 -3.95 -2.02 1.71
CA GLN A 27 -3.76 -3.44 1.92
C GLN A 27 -5.03 -4.01 2.56
N THR A 28 -5.69 -4.93 1.85
CA THR A 28 -6.93 -5.55 2.31
C THR A 28 -6.73 -7.05 2.45
N PRO A 29 -7.00 -7.65 3.63
CA PRO A 29 -7.03 -9.10 3.78
C PRO A 29 -8.07 -9.71 2.84
N THR A 30 -7.71 -10.80 2.16
CA THR A 30 -8.60 -11.54 1.27
C THR A 30 -8.53 -13.04 1.52
N ASP A 31 -9.57 -13.76 1.09
CA ASP A 31 -9.50 -15.21 0.92
C ASP A 31 -8.64 -15.58 -0.31
N HIS A 32 -8.56 -16.89 -0.60
CA HIS A 32 -7.81 -17.42 -1.74
C HIS A 32 -8.38 -16.99 -3.10
N ASP A 33 -9.68 -16.63 -3.17
CA ASP A 33 -10.34 -16.16 -4.39
C ASP A 33 -10.18 -14.63 -4.57
N GLY A 34 -9.55 -13.96 -3.61
CA GLY A 34 -9.32 -12.52 -3.62
C GLY A 34 -10.51 -11.70 -3.13
N ASN A 35 -11.52 -12.33 -2.52
CA ASN A 35 -12.63 -11.62 -1.88
C ASN A 35 -12.16 -11.04 -0.55
N PRO A 36 -12.51 -9.78 -0.21
CA PRO A 36 -12.20 -9.20 1.09
C PRO A 36 -12.78 -10.05 2.23
N VAL A 37 -11.97 -10.26 3.26
CA VAL A 37 -12.40 -10.92 4.51
C VAL A 37 -12.27 -9.96 5.69
N GLU A 38 -12.96 -10.28 6.78
CA GLU A 38 -12.82 -9.53 8.03
C GLU A 38 -11.38 -9.63 8.56
N GLY A 39 -10.82 -8.48 8.93
CA GLY A 39 -9.46 -8.37 9.44
C GLY A 39 -8.94 -6.93 9.40
N ALA A 40 -7.87 -6.68 10.14
CA ALA A 40 -7.23 -5.37 10.16
C ALA A 40 -6.76 -4.98 8.75
N ARG A 41 -7.29 -3.87 8.24
CA ARG A 41 -6.78 -3.24 7.02
C ARG A 41 -5.53 -2.44 7.37
N SER A 42 -4.61 -2.35 6.43
CA SER A 42 -3.41 -1.55 6.58
C SER A 42 -3.19 -0.70 5.35
N PHE A 43 -2.30 0.28 5.50
CA PHE A 43 -1.86 1.11 4.40
C PHE A 43 -0.35 1.22 4.44
N THR A 44 0.21 1.50 3.27
CA THR A 44 1.62 1.86 3.14
C THR A 44 1.73 3.13 2.33
N ILE A 45 2.58 4.03 2.79
CA ILE A 45 3.03 5.20 2.03
C ILE A 45 4.47 4.92 1.61
N TYR A 46 4.73 4.92 0.30
CA TYR A 46 6.08 4.85 -0.26
C TYR A 46 6.48 6.17 -0.88
N ILE A 47 7.77 6.50 -0.77
CA ILE A 47 8.40 7.52 -1.58
C ILE A 47 9.27 6.82 -2.61
N ALA A 48 9.07 7.10 -3.89
CA ALA A 48 9.86 6.56 -4.98
C ALA A 48 10.64 7.66 -5.69
N ALA A 49 11.91 7.37 -6.01
CA ALA A 49 12.81 8.25 -6.74
C ALA A 49 13.79 7.45 -7.62
N PRO A 50 14.34 8.02 -8.69
CA PRO A 50 15.34 7.37 -9.51
C PRO A 50 16.68 7.25 -8.76
N MET A 51 17.28 6.07 -8.85
CA MET A 51 18.64 5.75 -8.42
C MET A 51 19.47 5.34 -9.64
N SER A 52 20.76 5.05 -9.45
CA SER A 52 21.67 4.69 -10.55
C SER A 52 21.24 3.46 -11.35
N ASP A 53 20.45 2.57 -10.76
CA ASP A 53 19.92 1.34 -11.36
C ASP A 53 18.39 1.38 -11.55
N GLY A 54 17.81 2.58 -11.59
CA GLY A 54 16.39 2.81 -11.87
C GLY A 54 15.59 3.29 -10.66
N TRP A 55 14.27 3.32 -10.79
CA TRP A 55 13.38 3.78 -9.73
C TRP A 55 13.39 2.83 -8.53
N LYS A 56 13.51 3.39 -7.32
CA LYS A 56 13.48 2.66 -6.05
C LYS A 56 12.50 3.31 -5.09
N ILE A 57 11.96 2.49 -4.19
CA ILE A 57 11.35 2.98 -2.96
C ILE A 57 12.49 3.43 -2.04
N VAL A 58 12.59 4.74 -1.80
CA VAL A 58 13.65 5.35 -0.98
C VAL A 58 13.22 5.59 0.47
N ALA A 59 11.91 5.59 0.72
CA ALA A 59 11.34 5.59 2.06
C ALA A 59 9.99 4.88 2.05
N GLY A 60 9.62 4.28 3.18
CA GLY A 60 8.34 3.61 3.34
C GLY A 60 7.86 3.66 4.78
N GLN A 61 6.56 3.85 4.96
CA GLN A 61 5.91 3.77 6.26
C GLN A 61 4.63 2.94 6.14
N ASN A 62 4.54 1.90 6.97
CA ASN A 62 3.33 1.10 7.12
C ASN A 62 2.51 1.64 8.29
N GLY A 63 1.18 1.56 8.17
CA GLY A 63 0.24 1.86 9.23
C GLY A 63 -0.96 0.93 9.17
N PHE A 64 -1.66 0.82 10.29
CA PHE A 64 -2.96 0.15 10.33
C PHE A 64 -4.06 1.19 10.18
N LEU A 65 -5.12 0.83 9.48
CA LEU A 65 -6.34 1.63 9.49
C LEU A 65 -7.12 1.31 10.77
N PRO A 66 -7.66 2.32 11.46
CA PRO A 66 -8.61 2.09 12.54
C PRO A 66 -9.85 1.36 12.01
N ASP A 67 -10.46 0.54 12.86
CA ASP A 67 -11.72 -0.12 12.55
C ASP A 67 -12.80 0.93 12.18
N GLY A 68 -13.54 0.68 11.10
CA GLY A 68 -14.64 1.53 10.65
C GLY A 68 -14.26 2.72 9.75
N VAL A 69 -13.01 2.85 9.31
CA VAL A 69 -12.63 3.82 8.26
C VAL A 69 -12.87 3.20 6.88
N GLU A 70 -13.93 3.63 6.19
CA GLU A 70 -14.13 3.35 4.78
C GLU A 70 -13.25 4.27 3.93
N SER A 71 -12.63 3.69 2.89
CA SER A 71 -11.72 4.33 1.93
C SER A 71 -12.42 4.62 0.62
#